data_AF-W2UHN3-F1
#
_entry.id   AF-W2UHN3-F1
#
_cell.length_a   1.000
_cell.length_b   1.000
_cell.length_c   1.000
_cell.angle_alpha   90.00
_cell.angle_beta   90.00
_cell.angle_gamma   90.00
#
_symmetry.space_group_name_H-M   'P 1'
#
loop_
_entity.id
_entity.type
_entity.pdbx_description
1 polymer ?
#
loop_
_entity_poly.entity_id
_entity_poly.type
_entity_poly.pdbx_seq_one_letter_code
_entity_poly.pdbx_strand_id
1 'polypeptide(L)'
;MVLYFQEDYFINRKVDVDRVMLAAEHMINNNISHVALTPHGSYGPYLEYKDSRFKEIRQNAKYRISTQAGLWRVKDLRSYLNEAENGWMFEIFGTWRSRNNGDKFLIMDNSLESNDPVIDYKHTGIIKGKWYREIVSDFLENKIEVDFSKRGFYVPRNPLLHKLDVLKKLSENVPHAVKQLILK
;
A
#
# COMPACT_ATOMS: atom_id res chain seq x y z
N MET A 1 7.47 -16.19 1.63
CA MET A 1 6.54 -15.08 1.97
C MET A 1 7.39 -13.88 2.32
N VAL A 2 6.87 -12.66 2.16
CA VAL A 2 7.55 -11.42 2.55
C VAL A 2 6.57 -10.50 3.26
N LEU A 3 7.06 -9.72 4.22
CA LEU A 3 6.39 -8.53 4.74
C LEU A 3 6.85 -7.34 3.90
N TYR A 4 5.90 -6.70 3.21
CA TYR A 4 6.15 -5.46 2.48
C TYR A 4 5.84 -4.26 3.36
N PHE A 5 6.74 -3.27 3.38
CA PHE A 5 6.60 -2.01 4.09
C PHE A 5 7.46 -0.93 3.39
N GLN A 6 6.98 0.32 3.29
CA GLN A 6 7.77 1.38 2.66
C GLN A 6 8.76 2.00 3.67
N GLU A 7 9.93 2.41 3.18
CA GLU A 7 10.99 2.96 4.02
C GLU A 7 10.65 4.31 4.69
N ASP A 8 9.69 5.05 4.14
CA ASP A 8 9.31 6.38 4.59
C ASP A 8 8.07 6.39 5.51
N TYR A 9 7.59 5.22 5.90
CA TYR A 9 6.45 5.04 6.80
C TYR A 9 6.92 5.07 8.25
N PHE A 10 6.37 5.99 9.04
CA PHE A 10 6.76 6.17 10.44
C PHE A 10 5.79 5.40 11.34
N ILE A 11 6.25 4.25 11.85
CA ILE A 11 5.51 3.48 12.85
C ILE A 11 5.38 4.33 14.12
N ASN A 12 4.14 4.63 14.50
CA ASN A 12 3.80 5.55 15.59
C ASN A 12 3.26 4.84 16.85
N ARG A 13 3.06 3.52 16.78
CA ARG A 13 2.60 2.67 17.88
C ARG A 13 3.25 1.28 17.80
N LYS A 14 3.14 0.50 18.86
CA LYS A 14 3.64 -0.86 18.89
C LYS A 14 2.92 -1.72 17.83
N VAL A 15 3.70 -2.44 17.03
CA VAL A 15 3.18 -3.43 16.07
C VAL A 15 2.60 -4.62 16.81
N ASP A 16 1.43 -5.08 16.38
CA ASP A 16 0.81 -6.31 16.88
C ASP A 16 1.44 -7.53 16.21
N VAL A 17 2.53 -8.01 16.81
CA VAL A 17 3.32 -9.14 16.29
C VAL A 17 2.48 -10.41 16.24
N ASP A 18 1.60 -10.65 17.20
CA ASP A 18 0.79 -11.87 17.27
C ASP A 18 -0.18 -11.93 16.08
N ARG A 19 -0.81 -10.81 15.72
CA ARG A 19 -1.67 -10.72 14.53
C ARG A 19 -0.88 -10.83 13.21
N VAL A 20 0.36 -10.33 13.16
CA VAL A 20 1.25 -10.57 12.00
C VAL A 20 1.55 -12.05 11.85
N MET A 21 1.91 -12.74 12.93
CA MET A 21 2.23 -14.17 12.93
C MET A 21 1.01 -15.02 12.57
N LEU A 22 -0.16 -14.66 13.11
CA LEU A 22 -1.44 -15.29 12.77
C LEU A 22 -1.76 -15.18 11.27
N ALA A 23 -1.59 -14.00 10.68
CA ALA A 23 -1.78 -13.80 9.24
C ALA A 23 -0.78 -14.62 8.41
N ALA A 24 0.48 -14.66 8.84
CA ALA A 24 1.54 -15.44 8.21
C ALA A 24 1.24 -16.94 8.23
N GLU A 25 0.86 -17.50 9.37
CA GLU A 25 0.45 -18.91 9.51
C GLU A 25 -0.77 -19.22 8.66
N HIS A 26 -1.77 -18.34 8.64
CA HIS A 26 -2.95 -18.51 7.81
C HIS A 26 -2.61 -18.58 6.32
N MET A 27 -1.69 -17.74 5.85
CA MET A 27 -1.16 -17.79 4.48
C MET A 27 -0.32 -19.03 4.18
N ILE A 28 0.36 -19.62 5.16
CA ILE A 28 1.12 -20.86 4.97
C ILE A 28 0.15 -22.03 4.78
N ASN A 29 -0.91 -22.08 5.60
CA ASN A 29 -1.87 -23.18 5.64
C ASN A 29 -2.98 -23.09 4.57
N ASN A 30 -3.12 -21.95 3.90
CA ASN A 30 -4.14 -21.71 2.89
C ASN A 30 -3.55 -21.08 1.62
N ASN A 31 -4.19 -21.27 0.47
CA ASN A 31 -3.78 -20.64 -0.78
C ASN A 31 -4.20 -19.16 -0.84
N ILE A 32 -3.55 -18.33 -0.02
CA ILE A 32 -3.75 -16.87 0.05
C ILE A 32 -2.53 -16.17 -0.55
N SER A 33 -2.77 -15.17 -1.39
CA SER A 33 -1.72 -14.42 -2.08
C SER A 33 -1.26 -13.20 -1.30
N HIS A 34 -2.19 -12.52 -0.63
CA HIS A 34 -1.95 -11.29 0.10
C HIS A 34 -2.84 -11.18 1.35
N VAL A 35 -2.27 -10.67 2.44
CA VAL A 35 -3.02 -10.19 3.61
C VAL A 35 -2.61 -8.75 3.91
N ALA A 36 -3.55 -7.81 3.83
CA ALA A 36 -3.35 -6.44 4.26
C ALA A 36 -3.34 -6.36 5.79
N LEU A 37 -2.31 -5.71 6.34
CA LEU A 37 -2.10 -5.55 7.79
C LEU A 37 -2.47 -4.14 8.28
N THR A 38 -3.09 -3.36 7.42
CA THR A 38 -3.44 -1.96 7.66
C THR A 38 -4.68 -1.58 6.85
N PRO A 39 -5.57 -0.71 7.35
CA PRO A 39 -6.75 -0.29 6.62
C PRO A 39 -6.44 0.69 5.48
N HIS A 40 -5.21 1.18 5.35
CA HIS A 40 -4.87 2.22 4.37
C HIS A 40 -4.76 1.74 2.91
N GLY A 41 -4.79 0.44 2.65
CA GLY A 41 -4.53 -0.14 1.34
C GLY A 41 -5.75 -0.21 0.43
N SER A 42 -6.48 -1.32 0.53
CA SER A 42 -7.69 -1.55 -0.26
C SER A 42 -8.87 -0.76 0.29
N TYR A 43 -9.79 -0.38 -0.58
CA TYR A 43 -11.08 0.18 -0.17
C TYR A 43 -12.13 -0.91 -0.06
N GLY A 44 -12.98 -0.80 0.95
CA GLY A 44 -14.18 -1.63 1.08
C GLY A 44 -15.22 -1.34 -0.02
N PRO A 45 -16.36 -2.06 0.00
CA PRO A 45 -16.73 -3.06 1.00
C PRO A 45 -15.93 -4.36 0.86
N TYR A 46 -15.71 -5.03 1.99
CA TYR A 46 -15.10 -6.36 2.05
C TYR A 46 -16.19 -7.44 2.12
N LEU A 47 -15.83 -8.68 1.77
CA LEU A 47 -16.71 -9.84 1.91
C LEU A 47 -16.40 -10.59 3.19
N GLU A 48 -17.39 -11.31 3.71
CA GLU A 48 -17.17 -12.29 4.76
C GLU A 48 -16.22 -13.39 4.29
N TYR A 49 -15.40 -13.88 5.21
CA TYR A 49 -14.47 -14.98 4.98
C TYR A 49 -14.68 -16.05 6.05
N LYS A 50 -14.32 -17.30 5.73
CA LYS A 50 -14.55 -18.47 6.61
C LYS A 50 -13.93 -18.32 8.01
N ASP A 51 -12.85 -17.58 8.10
CA ASP A 51 -12.19 -17.22 9.35
C ASP A 51 -12.51 -15.76 9.66
N SER A 52 -13.28 -15.53 10.71
CA SER A 52 -13.82 -14.21 11.06
C SER A 52 -12.74 -13.17 11.35
N ARG A 53 -11.51 -13.59 11.68
CA ARG A 53 -10.36 -12.69 11.90
C ARG A 53 -9.91 -11.98 10.62
N PHE A 54 -10.42 -12.41 9.47
CA PHE A 54 -10.14 -11.82 8.17
C PHE A 54 -11.43 -11.45 7.44
N LYS A 55 -11.31 -10.47 6.54
CA LYS A 55 -12.29 -10.23 5.48
C LYS A 55 -11.65 -10.44 4.12
N GLU A 56 -12.45 -10.83 3.15
CA GLU A 56 -12.00 -10.98 1.77
C GLU A 56 -12.06 -9.66 1.01
N ILE A 57 -10.96 -9.29 0.37
CA ILE A 57 -10.89 -8.15 -0.54
C ILE A 57 -11.50 -8.58 -1.88
N ARG A 58 -12.58 -7.90 -2.26
CA ARG A 58 -13.32 -8.17 -3.50
C ARG A 58 -12.41 -8.12 -4.72
N GLN A 59 -12.69 -8.98 -5.69
CA GLN A 59 -11.94 -9.04 -6.95
C GLN A 59 -11.85 -7.69 -7.67
N ASN A 60 -12.93 -6.91 -7.66
CA ASN A 60 -13.03 -5.61 -8.31
C ASN A 60 -12.72 -4.41 -7.39
N ALA A 61 -12.22 -4.65 -6.17
CA ALA A 61 -11.91 -3.60 -5.20
C ALA A 61 -10.95 -2.55 -5.78
N LYS A 62 -11.12 -1.29 -5.36
CA LYS A 62 -10.16 -0.23 -5.67
C LYS A 62 -8.93 -0.43 -4.80
N TYR A 63 -7.74 -0.25 -5.39
CA TYR A 63 -6.45 -0.48 -4.73
C TYR A 63 -6.35 -1.88 -4.12
N ARG A 64 -6.87 -2.89 -4.84
CA ARG A 64 -6.75 -4.30 -4.47
C ARG A 64 -5.28 -4.72 -4.36
N ILE A 65 -4.44 -4.16 -5.23
CA ILE A 65 -2.98 -4.09 -5.03
C ILE A 65 -2.67 -2.71 -4.47
N SER A 66 -1.96 -2.68 -3.35
CA SER A 66 -1.44 -1.46 -2.73
C SER A 66 0.00 -1.68 -2.27
N THR A 67 0.76 -0.60 -2.16
CA THR A 67 2.09 -0.59 -1.53
C THR A 67 1.99 -0.25 -0.04
N GLN A 68 0.87 -0.59 0.59
CA GLN A 68 0.69 -0.46 2.03
C GLN A 68 1.23 -1.69 2.76
N ALA A 69 1.35 -1.60 4.09
CA ALA A 69 1.89 -2.68 4.90
C ALA A 69 1.07 -3.97 4.74
N GLY A 70 1.73 -5.07 4.37
CA GLY A 70 1.05 -6.33 4.19
C GLY A 70 1.96 -7.50 3.87
N LEU A 71 1.44 -8.70 4.09
CA LEU A 71 2.12 -9.94 3.76
C LEU A 71 1.81 -10.34 2.34
N TRP A 72 2.83 -10.85 1.65
CA TRP A 72 2.72 -11.31 0.28
C TRP A 72 3.36 -12.67 0.09
N ARG A 73 2.69 -13.52 -0.69
CA ARG A 73 3.34 -14.67 -1.29
C ARG A 73 4.25 -14.16 -2.42
N VAL A 74 5.54 -14.48 -2.31
CA VAL A 74 6.58 -13.94 -3.21
C VAL A 74 6.28 -14.22 -4.68
N LYS A 75 5.86 -15.46 -5.00
CA LYS A 75 5.51 -15.83 -6.39
C LYS A 75 4.35 -14.98 -6.94
N ASP A 76 3.34 -14.72 -6.13
CA ASP A 76 2.13 -14.01 -6.57
C ASP A 76 2.44 -12.51 -6.71
N LEU A 77 3.13 -11.91 -5.74
CA LEU A 77 3.61 -10.53 -5.84
C LEU A 77 4.45 -10.31 -7.10
N ARG A 78 5.41 -11.20 -7.37
CA ARG A 78 6.26 -11.11 -8.57
C ARG A 78 5.47 -11.19 -9.87
N SER A 79 4.38 -11.95 -9.91
CA SER A 79 3.51 -12.04 -11.09
C SER A 79 2.80 -10.72 -11.42
N TYR A 80 2.65 -9.84 -10.43
CA TYR A 80 2.05 -8.52 -10.58
C TYR A 80 3.06 -7.42 -10.89
N LEU A 81 4.37 -7.64 -10.73
CA LEU A 81 5.38 -6.62 -10.97
C LEU A 81 5.64 -6.45 -12.47
N ASN A 82 5.94 -5.21 -12.87
CA ASN A 82 6.41 -4.88 -14.20
C ASN A 82 7.51 -3.84 -14.09
N GLU A 83 8.65 -4.08 -14.72
CA GLU A 83 9.85 -3.23 -14.61
C GLU A 83 9.64 -1.80 -15.13
N ALA A 84 8.65 -1.58 -16.00
CA ALA A 84 8.28 -0.25 -16.50
C ALA A 84 7.39 0.54 -15.54
N GLU A 85 6.93 -0.06 -14.44
CA GLU A 85 5.98 0.55 -13.50
C GLU A 85 6.70 1.09 -12.25
N ASN A 86 6.45 2.35 -11.91
CA ASN A 86 6.76 2.86 -10.57
C ASN A 86 5.71 2.39 -9.55
N GLY A 87 5.94 2.64 -8.25
CA GLY A 87 5.02 2.20 -7.18
C GLY A 87 3.55 2.56 -7.39
N TRP A 88 3.25 3.82 -7.73
CA TRP A 88 1.89 4.26 -8.01
C TRP A 88 1.26 3.58 -9.23
N MET A 89 2.05 3.41 -10.31
CA MET A 89 1.61 2.67 -11.50
C MET A 89 1.34 1.20 -11.17
N PHE A 90 2.18 0.58 -10.34
CA PHE A 90 2.01 -0.79 -9.87
C PHE A 90 0.70 -0.95 -9.08
N GLU A 91 0.34 -0.01 -8.20
CA GLU A 91 -0.94 -0.07 -7.48
C GLU A 91 -2.14 -0.05 -8.44
N ILE A 92 -2.10 0.82 -9.46
CA ILE A 92 -3.20 0.97 -10.43
C ILE A 92 -3.26 -0.22 -11.39
N PHE A 93 -2.18 -0.47 -12.12
CA PHE A 93 -2.15 -1.50 -13.16
C PHE A 93 -2.11 -2.90 -12.56
N GLY A 94 -1.42 -3.08 -11.43
CA GLY A 94 -1.48 -4.31 -10.65
C GLY A 94 -2.89 -4.60 -10.17
N THR A 95 -3.64 -3.61 -9.68
CA THR A 95 -5.06 -3.79 -9.33
C THR A 95 -5.87 -4.29 -10.53
N TRP A 96 -5.66 -3.73 -11.72
CA TRP A 96 -6.36 -4.18 -12.92
C TRP A 96 -6.01 -5.62 -13.29
N ARG A 97 -4.72 -5.97 -13.34
CA ARG A 97 -4.27 -7.35 -13.58
C ARG A 97 -4.87 -8.33 -12.57
N SER A 98 -4.89 -7.93 -11.31
CA SER A 98 -5.38 -8.78 -10.22
C SER A 98 -6.85 -9.15 -10.36
N ARG A 99 -7.67 -8.37 -11.08
CA ARG A 99 -9.10 -8.66 -11.30
C ARG A 99 -9.33 -9.95 -12.06
N ASN A 100 -8.40 -10.35 -12.93
CA ASN A 100 -8.60 -11.46 -13.84
C ASN A 100 -7.92 -12.78 -13.39
N ASN A 101 -7.12 -12.75 -12.32
CA ASN A 101 -6.30 -13.90 -11.91
C ASN A 101 -6.97 -14.83 -10.88
N GLY A 102 -8.09 -14.45 -10.27
CA GLY A 102 -8.79 -15.26 -9.27
C GLY A 102 -8.06 -15.44 -7.92
N ASP A 103 -6.89 -14.82 -7.74
CA ASP A 103 -6.11 -14.87 -6.50
C ASP A 103 -6.93 -14.44 -5.28
N LYS A 104 -6.65 -15.02 -4.11
CA LYS A 104 -7.37 -14.70 -2.87
C LYS A 104 -6.60 -13.69 -2.02
N PHE A 105 -7.22 -12.54 -1.79
CA PHE A 105 -6.65 -11.42 -1.04
C PHE A 105 -7.50 -11.16 0.20
N LEU A 106 -6.88 -11.03 1.35
CA LEU A 106 -7.56 -10.79 2.62
C LEU A 106 -7.09 -9.48 3.25
N ILE A 107 -7.88 -8.98 4.19
CA ILE A 107 -7.50 -7.93 5.13
C ILE A 107 -7.79 -8.43 6.55
N MET A 108 -6.94 -8.08 7.51
CA MET A 108 -7.21 -8.34 8.92
C MET A 108 -8.45 -7.58 9.37
N ASP A 109 -9.41 -8.27 9.99
CA ASP A 109 -10.57 -7.63 10.59
C ASP A 109 -10.16 -6.99 11.93
N ASN A 110 -10.26 -5.66 12.00
CA ASN A 110 -9.95 -4.91 13.21
C ASN A 110 -11.16 -4.79 14.15
N SER A 111 -12.38 -5.12 13.69
CA SER A 111 -13.60 -4.94 14.48
C SER A 111 -13.75 -5.93 15.64
N LEU A 112 -12.98 -7.02 15.64
CA LEU A 112 -13.16 -8.12 16.58
C LEU A 112 -12.28 -8.05 17.85
N GLU A 113 -11.17 -7.32 17.84
CA GLU A 113 -10.17 -7.40 18.92
C GLU A 113 -9.83 -6.05 19.57
N SER A 114 -9.50 -5.02 18.79
CA SER A 114 -9.02 -3.74 19.36
C SER A 114 -9.46 -2.49 18.61
N ASN A 115 -10.14 -2.63 17.46
CA ASN A 115 -10.37 -1.56 16.49
C ASN A 115 -9.08 -0.94 15.92
N ASP A 116 -7.90 -1.39 16.36
CA ASP A 116 -6.61 -0.88 15.95
C ASP A 116 -6.04 -1.66 14.76
N PRO A 117 -5.29 -0.99 13.86
CA PRO A 117 -4.54 -1.66 12.79
C PRO A 117 -3.47 -2.60 13.36
N VAL A 118 -3.16 -3.68 12.65
CA VAL A 118 -2.01 -4.57 13.00
C VAL A 118 -0.69 -3.79 12.89
N ILE A 119 -0.55 -3.00 11.83
CA ILE A 119 0.55 -2.04 11.65
C ILE A 119 -0.07 -0.67 11.35
N ASP A 120 0.11 0.26 12.27
CA ASP A 120 -0.26 1.67 12.08
C ASP A 120 1.00 2.52 11.92
N TYR A 121 0.89 3.51 11.05
CA TYR A 121 2.00 4.38 10.70
C TYR A 121 1.50 5.69 10.10
N LYS A 122 2.31 6.73 10.24
CA LYS A 122 2.17 7.95 9.45
C LYS A 122 2.75 7.72 8.06
N HIS A 123 1.93 7.96 7.03
CA HIS A 123 2.22 7.59 5.64
C HIS A 123 3.55 8.09 5.10
N THR A 124 3.89 9.37 5.25
CA THR A 124 5.21 9.79 4.76
C THR A 124 5.63 11.08 5.41
N GLY A 125 6.92 11.15 5.74
CA GLY A 125 7.61 12.40 6.03
C GLY A 125 8.13 13.09 4.78
N ILE A 126 7.98 12.51 3.59
CA ILE A 126 8.62 12.97 2.35
C ILE A 126 7.60 13.07 1.21
N ILE A 127 7.48 14.26 0.63
CA ILE A 127 6.66 14.50 -0.56
C ILE A 127 7.55 15.02 -1.68
N LYS A 128 7.63 14.27 -2.79
CA LYS A 128 8.43 14.60 -3.97
C LYS A 128 9.90 14.93 -3.62
N GLY A 129 10.49 14.13 -2.75
CA GLY A 129 11.89 14.24 -2.32
C GLY A 129 12.17 15.30 -1.24
N LYS A 130 11.15 16.05 -0.81
CA LYS A 130 11.27 17.10 0.21
C LYS A 130 10.51 16.73 1.48
N TRP A 131 10.89 17.30 2.62
CA TRP A 131 10.24 17.06 3.89
C TRP A 131 8.80 17.58 3.91
N TYR A 132 7.88 16.76 4.42
CA TYR A 132 6.54 17.17 4.79
C TYR A 132 6.61 17.91 6.12
N ARG A 133 6.06 19.12 6.19
CA ARG A 133 6.27 20.00 7.34
C ARG A 133 5.71 19.42 8.65
N GLU A 134 4.64 18.64 8.58
CA GLU A 134 4.01 18.06 9.77
C GLU A 134 4.87 16.98 10.43
N ILE A 135 5.85 16.39 9.75
CA ILE A 135 6.76 15.39 10.36
C ILE A 135 7.70 15.99 11.40
N VAL A 136 7.85 17.33 11.42
CA VAL A 136 8.76 18.01 12.33
C VAL A 136 8.35 17.79 13.79
N SER A 137 7.04 17.87 14.10
CA SER A 137 6.57 17.63 15.47
C SER A 137 6.87 16.21 15.93
N ASP A 138 6.69 15.22 15.05
CA ASP A 138 7.01 13.82 15.34
C ASP A 138 8.50 13.62 15.69
N PHE A 139 9.39 14.26 14.94
CA PHE A 139 10.83 14.17 15.22
C PHE A 139 11.21 14.85 16.53
N LEU A 140 10.61 16.01 16.84
CA LEU A 140 10.87 16.69 18.10
C LEU A 140 10.35 15.88 19.30
N GLU A 141 9.13 15.36 19.23
CA GLU A 141 8.52 14.54 20.29
C GLU A 141 9.33 13.27 20.57
N ASN A 142 9.90 12.66 19.51
CA ASN A 142 10.69 11.43 19.60
C ASN A 142 12.20 11.69 19.72
N LYS A 143 12.65 12.94 19.88
CA LYS A 143 14.07 13.33 20.02
C LYS A 143 14.95 12.83 18.87
N ILE A 144 14.43 12.89 17.66
CA ILE A 144 15.12 12.53 16.42
C ILE A 144 15.73 13.81 15.83
N GLU A 145 17.05 13.87 15.74
CA GLU A 145 17.75 15.00 15.14
C GLU A 145 17.86 14.85 13.62
N VAL A 146 17.36 15.85 12.88
CA VAL A 146 17.37 15.86 11.41
C VAL A 146 17.80 17.23 10.89
N ASP A 147 18.79 17.23 10.00
CA ASP A 147 19.13 18.42 9.23
C ASP A 147 18.16 18.60 8.05
N PHE A 148 17.10 19.38 8.29
CA PHE A 148 16.08 19.66 7.27
C PHE A 148 16.63 20.46 6.07
N SER A 149 17.77 21.13 6.20
CA SER A 149 18.33 21.98 5.12
C SER A 149 18.79 21.15 3.91
N LYS A 150 19.20 19.89 4.12
CA LYS A 150 19.68 19.00 3.05
C LYS A 150 18.62 18.70 1.97
N ARG A 151 17.34 18.60 2.36
CA ARG A 151 16.22 18.32 1.43
C ARG A 151 15.27 19.51 1.26
N GLY A 152 15.21 20.39 2.25
CA GLY A 152 14.20 21.44 2.37
C GLY A 152 12.78 20.88 2.54
N PHE A 153 11.81 21.79 2.63
CA PHE A 153 10.40 21.43 2.79
C PHE A 153 9.64 21.45 1.48
N TYR A 154 8.66 20.55 1.36
CA TYR A 154 7.71 20.54 0.27
C TYR A 154 6.83 21.79 0.34
N VAL A 155 6.62 22.42 -0.81
CA VAL A 155 5.68 23.54 -0.98
C VAL A 155 4.65 23.10 -2.01
N PRO A 156 3.35 23.00 -1.65
CA PRO A 156 2.31 22.63 -2.59
C PRO A 156 2.30 23.55 -3.81
N ARG A 157 2.27 22.96 -5.01
CA ARG A 157 2.05 23.70 -6.26
C ARG A 157 0.55 23.82 -6.53
N ASN A 158 0.18 24.80 -7.36
CA ASN A 158 -1.22 24.98 -7.79
C ASN A 158 -1.80 23.67 -8.38
N PRO A 159 -3.00 23.22 -7.95
CA PRO A 159 -3.62 21.96 -8.38
C PRO A 159 -3.75 21.78 -9.89
N LEU A 160 -3.90 22.88 -10.65
CA LEU A 160 -4.04 22.83 -12.11
C LEU A 160 -2.75 22.32 -12.78
N LEU A 161 -1.58 22.73 -12.27
CA LEU A 161 -0.29 22.28 -12.77
C LEU A 161 -0.06 20.79 -12.49
N HIS A 162 -0.63 20.28 -11.38
CA HIS A 162 -0.54 18.87 -11.03
C HIS A 162 -1.24 17.96 -12.03
N LYS A 163 -2.41 18.37 -12.54
CA LYS A 163 -3.14 17.59 -13.56
C LYS A 163 -2.35 17.50 -14.87
N LEU A 164 -1.67 18.58 -15.26
CA LEU A 164 -0.82 18.61 -16.45
C LEU A 164 0.41 17.71 -16.30
N ASP A 165 1.06 17.70 -15.13
CA ASP A 165 2.20 16.80 -14.84
C ASP A 165 1.80 15.32 -14.92
N VAL A 166 0.61 14.96 -14.41
CA VAL A 166 0.08 13.58 -14.48
C VAL A 166 -0.20 13.19 -15.93
N LEU A 167 -0.87 14.05 -16.70
CA LEU A 167 -1.12 13.81 -18.13
C LEU A 167 0.17 13.67 -18.92
N LYS A 168 1.17 14.50 -18.65
CA LYS A 168 2.49 14.42 -19.26
C LYS A 168 3.16 13.07 -18.98
N LYS A 169 3.21 12.63 -17.71
CA LYS A 169 3.77 11.32 -17.34
C LYS A 169 3.04 10.13 -17.98
N LEU A 170 1.72 10.22 -18.14
CA LEU A 170 0.93 9.21 -18.85
C LEU A 170 1.25 9.23 -20.36
N SER A 171 1.45 10.41 -20.95
CA SER A 171 1.81 10.56 -22.37
C SER A 171 3.25 10.12 -22.69
N GLU A 172 4.15 10.12 -21.71
CA GLU A 172 5.50 9.59 -21.84
C GLU A 172 5.54 8.05 -21.83
N ASN A 173 4.44 7.39 -21.45
CA ASN A 173 4.30 5.93 -21.39
C ASN A 173 3.08 5.42 -22.19
N VAL A 174 2.80 6.04 -23.35
CA VAL A 174 1.63 5.74 -24.20
C VAL A 174 1.52 4.26 -24.61
N PRO A 175 2.59 3.55 -25.02
CA PRO A 175 2.46 2.15 -25.41
C PRO A 175 2.02 1.24 -24.25
N HIS A 176 2.48 1.52 -23.02
CA HIS A 176 2.12 0.76 -21.82
C HIS A 176 0.69 1.06 -21.38
N ALA A 177 0.31 2.34 -21.36
CA ALA A 177 -1.05 2.77 -21.00
C ALA A 177 -2.11 2.20 -21.97
N VAL A 178 -1.82 2.20 -23.28
CA VAL A 178 -2.70 1.64 -24.31
C VAL A 178 -2.78 0.11 -24.21
N LYS A 179 -1.66 -0.59 -24.00
CA LYS A 179 -1.64 -2.05 -23.83
C LYS A 179 -2.43 -2.51 -22.59
N GLN A 180 -2.40 -1.73 -21.51
CA GLN A 180 -3.17 -2.03 -20.28
C GLN A 180 -4.66 -1.70 -20.41
N LEU A 181 -5.04 -0.69 -21.22
CA LEU A 181 -6.45 -0.39 -21.51
C LEU A 181 -7.14 -1.50 -22.32
N ILE A 182 -6.39 -2.26 -23.13
CA ILE A 182 -6.89 -3.44 -23.86
C ILE A 182 -7.12 -4.64 -22.94
N LEU A 183 -6.46 -4.69 -21.77
CA LEU A 183 -6.56 -5.76 -20.76
C LEU A 183 -7.65 -5.51 -19.69
N LYS A 184 -8.44 -4.43 -19.85
CA LYS A 184 -9.46 -4.01 -18.89
C LYS A 184 -10.73 -4.85 -19.00
#